data_AF-A0A7C3T9X8-F1
#
_entry.id   AF-A0A7C3T9X8-F1
#
_cell.length_a   1.000
_cell.length_b   1.000
_cell.length_c   1.000
_cell.angle_alpha   90.00
_cell.angle_beta   90.00
_cell.angle_gamma   90.00
#
_symmetry.space_group_name_H-M   'P 1'
#
loop_
_entity.id
_entity.type
_entity.pdbx_description
1 polymer ?
#
loop_
_entity_poly.entity_id
_entity_poly.type
_entity_poly.pdbx_seq_one_letter_code
_entity_poly.pdbx_strand_id
1 'polypeptide(L)'
;MKRMSSPLLWVAAAVALAALPHVGNADVIIFQGQNPETSGLKLLPWGSGEAKPTEEYVYTGIKAIRIKTHGRYQGARLVLEKPVPLKAEMVNPNTYLELAVLVPERQTTSRAGMGPGGMMGPGGTVGPGGMVGPGGMRGPGGMTGPGGMMGPGGMMGSGGMTSPGGRTGRGGAVTGPGGSGGMTGPGGTTGPGGRTGRGGGQSGEMGMGAGGPGGSGMGSDYRASLLVEPKPIRSIRLVIVLTNGKQVDVMLPMEYSKATREGWRTLSVPFSALPPLKNAEADIAEVRLFGDSVGTVYVGQIRTVTDETPIRVADIPERTVAVNDTVTFTASAEGGVSQLKYEWTVLKAGEKLDPLPVEAEGRTFQHKFRKGGDYEVHLTVRDVYGLKKPAHTMTKVHVTM
;
A
#
# COMPACT_ATOMS: atom_id res chain seq x y z
N MET A 1 63.55 -12.75 9.04
CA MET A 1 62.62 -11.67 9.41
C MET A 1 62.55 -10.65 8.30
N LYS A 2 61.42 -10.56 7.59
CA LYS A 2 60.84 -9.30 7.07
C LYS A 2 59.47 -9.62 6.48
N ARG A 3 58.44 -9.36 7.29
CA ARG A 3 57.06 -9.19 6.83
C ARG A 3 57.01 -7.83 6.13
N MET A 4 56.54 -7.79 4.89
CA MET A 4 55.93 -6.59 4.31
C MET A 4 54.61 -7.00 3.71
N SER A 5 53.56 -6.82 4.50
CA SER A 5 52.17 -6.84 4.11
C SER A 5 51.78 -5.46 3.61
N SER A 6 51.30 -5.37 2.37
CA SER A 6 50.55 -4.21 1.89
C SER A 6 49.25 -4.71 1.26
N PRO A 7 48.07 -4.31 1.76
CA PRO A 7 46.80 -4.65 1.12
C PRO A 7 46.56 -3.65 -0.02
N LEU A 8 46.38 -4.14 -1.24
CA LEU A 8 45.85 -3.34 -2.34
C LEU A 8 44.38 -3.01 -2.03
N LEU A 9 44.14 -1.79 -1.57
CA LEU A 9 42.80 -1.19 -1.58
C LEU A 9 42.39 -0.97 -3.04
N TRP A 10 41.41 -1.73 -3.50
CA TRP A 10 40.68 -1.42 -4.74
C TRP A 10 39.76 -0.23 -4.47
N VAL A 11 40.14 0.94 -4.98
CA VAL A 11 39.25 2.11 -5.03
C VAL A 11 38.26 1.88 -6.17
N ALA A 12 37.01 1.57 -5.82
CA ALA A 12 35.91 1.57 -6.78
C ALA A 12 35.65 3.03 -7.22
N ALA A 13 36.06 3.37 -8.44
CA ALA A 13 35.73 4.65 -9.04
C ALA A 13 34.24 4.66 -9.41
N ALA A 14 33.42 5.29 -8.57
CA ALA A 14 32.05 5.62 -8.92
C ALA A 14 32.08 6.77 -9.94
N VAL A 15 31.86 6.46 -11.21
CA VAL A 15 31.60 7.49 -12.22
C VAL A 15 30.22 8.07 -11.92
N ALA A 16 30.19 9.28 -11.39
CA ALA A 16 28.97 10.07 -11.26
C ALA A 16 28.59 10.57 -12.66
N LEU A 17 27.60 9.95 -13.29
CA LEU A 17 26.93 10.60 -14.42
C LEU A 17 26.09 11.74 -13.86
N ALA A 18 26.32 12.95 -14.37
CA ALA A 18 25.52 14.11 -14.03
C ALA A 18 24.25 14.12 -14.92
N ALA A 19 23.08 14.21 -14.28
CA ALA A 19 21.83 14.47 -14.97
C ALA A 19 21.89 15.87 -15.63
N LEU A 20 21.70 15.93 -16.95
CA LEU A 20 21.63 17.19 -17.68
C LEU A 20 20.27 17.86 -17.40
N PRO A 21 20.21 19.21 -17.36
CA PRO A 21 18.94 19.92 -17.23
C PRO A 21 18.08 19.70 -18.48
N HIS A 22 16.82 19.31 -18.26
CA HIS A 22 15.83 19.12 -19.33
C HIS A 22 15.42 20.49 -19.90
N VAL A 23 15.68 20.72 -21.18
CA VAL A 23 15.14 21.86 -21.93
C VAL A 23 13.96 21.35 -22.75
N GLY A 24 12.74 21.57 -22.24
CA GLY A 24 11.46 21.24 -22.88
C GLY A 24 10.36 22.08 -22.24
N ASN A 25 9.18 22.17 -22.86
CA ASN A 25 8.02 22.95 -22.38
C ASN A 25 7.86 22.91 -20.85
N ALA A 26 7.53 24.05 -20.24
CA ALA A 26 7.43 24.18 -18.79
C ALA A 26 6.58 23.06 -18.18
N ASP A 27 7.17 22.24 -17.31
CA ASP A 27 6.52 21.13 -16.61
C ASP A 27 5.13 21.53 -16.10
N VAL A 28 4.10 20.75 -16.44
CA VAL A 28 2.75 20.96 -15.90
C VAL A 28 2.69 20.36 -14.50
N ILE A 29 2.63 21.23 -13.49
CA ILE A 29 2.62 20.83 -12.08
C ILE A 29 1.18 20.61 -11.61
N ILE A 30 0.88 19.39 -11.14
CA ILE A 30 -0.38 19.06 -10.47
C ILE A 30 -0.20 19.20 -8.96
N PHE A 31 0.90 18.67 -8.44
CA PHE A 31 1.30 18.78 -7.04
C PHE A 31 2.82 18.77 -6.93
N GLN A 32 3.40 19.62 -6.12
CA GLN A 32 4.84 19.71 -5.85
C GLN A 32 5.08 20.19 -4.41
N GLY A 33 4.25 19.71 -3.50
CA GLY A 33 4.32 20.00 -2.09
C GLY A 33 3.89 21.40 -1.65
N GLN A 34 3.12 22.09 -2.49
CA GLN A 34 2.35 23.25 -2.09
C GLN A 34 1.25 22.86 -1.07
N ASN A 35 0.73 23.83 -0.30
CA ASN A 35 -0.39 23.55 0.61
C ASN A 35 -1.67 23.20 -0.20
N PRO A 36 -2.24 21.98 -0.07
CA PRO A 36 -3.42 21.58 -0.82
C PRO A 36 -4.62 22.51 -0.60
N GLU A 37 -4.79 22.99 0.63
CA GLU A 37 -5.93 23.82 1.04
C GLU A 37 -5.98 25.18 0.33
N THR A 38 -4.82 25.75 0.00
CA THR A 38 -4.72 27.06 -0.66
C THR A 38 -4.38 26.97 -2.14
N SER A 39 -4.09 25.76 -2.66
CA SER A 39 -3.70 25.54 -4.06
C SER A 39 -4.83 25.05 -4.95
N GLY A 40 -6.06 25.00 -4.43
CA GLY A 40 -7.21 24.45 -5.15
C GLY A 40 -7.14 22.94 -5.32
N LEU A 41 -6.46 22.23 -4.41
CA LEU A 41 -6.36 20.78 -4.39
C LEU A 41 -7.16 20.20 -3.22
N LYS A 42 -8.35 19.66 -3.50
CA LYS A 42 -9.20 19.03 -2.50
C LYS A 42 -8.84 17.57 -2.31
N LEU A 43 -8.44 17.23 -1.09
CA LEU A 43 -8.14 15.86 -0.70
C LEU A 43 -9.39 15.19 -0.14
N LEU A 44 -9.84 14.12 -0.76
CA LEU A 44 -11.02 13.36 -0.35
C LEU A 44 -10.69 11.87 -0.22
N PRO A 45 -11.32 11.16 0.72
CA PRO A 45 -11.19 9.70 0.79
C PRO A 45 -11.89 9.02 -0.40
N TRP A 46 -11.43 7.82 -0.75
CA TRP A 46 -12.15 6.90 -1.63
C TRP A 46 -12.29 5.53 -0.95
N GLY A 47 -13.52 5.06 -0.80
CA GLY A 47 -13.81 3.85 -0.02
C GLY A 47 -13.37 4.03 1.44
N SER A 48 -12.61 3.07 1.98
CA SER A 48 -12.05 3.13 3.33
C SER A 48 -10.67 3.82 3.41
N GLY A 49 -10.18 4.40 2.31
CA GLY A 49 -8.92 5.13 2.33
C GLY A 49 -9.02 6.51 2.99
N GLU A 50 -7.87 7.15 3.16
CA GLU A 50 -7.76 8.48 3.77
C GLU A 50 -6.72 9.31 3.02
N ALA A 51 -6.92 10.63 2.95
CA ALA A 51 -5.97 11.57 2.34
C ALA A 51 -5.84 12.81 3.22
N LYS A 52 -4.62 13.12 3.67
CA LYS A 52 -4.35 14.31 4.50
C LYS A 52 -3.04 14.97 4.12
N PRO A 53 -2.95 16.31 4.18
CA PRO A 53 -1.67 16.98 4.06
C PRO A 53 -0.78 16.65 5.28
N THR A 54 0.54 16.61 5.09
CA THR A 54 1.48 16.28 6.16
C THR A 54 2.86 16.90 5.95
N GLU A 55 3.59 17.06 7.04
CA GLU A 55 4.99 17.54 7.06
C GLU A 55 5.98 16.43 7.47
N GLU A 56 5.51 15.20 7.71
CA GLU A 56 6.34 14.09 8.21
C GLU A 56 7.41 13.65 7.20
N TYR A 57 7.07 13.65 5.91
CA TYR A 57 8.00 13.39 4.82
C TYR A 57 7.71 14.40 3.73
N VAL A 58 8.60 15.37 3.54
CA VAL A 58 8.47 16.38 2.48
C VAL A 58 9.45 16.02 1.38
N TYR A 59 8.98 16.01 0.14
CA TYR A 59 9.83 15.77 -1.03
C TYR A 59 10.39 17.09 -1.57
N THR A 60 9.48 18.00 -1.91
CA THR A 60 9.75 19.37 -2.35
C THR A 60 8.73 20.28 -1.70
N GLY A 61 9.04 21.57 -1.56
CA GLY A 61 8.10 22.53 -0.99
C GLY A 61 7.92 22.36 0.52
N ILE A 62 6.66 22.39 0.98
CA ILE A 62 6.32 22.49 2.41
C ILE A 62 5.55 21.27 2.95
N LYS A 63 4.79 20.56 2.10
CA LYS A 63 3.95 19.43 2.55
C LYS A 63 4.04 18.26 1.57
N ALA A 64 3.73 17.07 2.04
CA ALA A 64 3.34 15.94 1.20
C ALA A 64 1.87 15.59 1.45
N ILE A 65 1.33 14.68 0.64
CA ILE A 65 0.01 14.10 0.86
C ILE A 65 0.20 12.70 1.43
N ARG A 66 -0.25 12.48 2.66
CA ARG A 66 -0.33 11.16 3.27
C ARG A 66 -1.61 10.48 2.84
N ILE A 67 -1.48 9.31 2.25
CA ILE A 67 -2.59 8.48 1.78
C ILE A 67 -2.58 7.18 2.56
N LYS A 68 -3.67 6.85 3.24
CA LYS A 68 -3.90 5.48 3.74
C LYS A 68 -4.67 4.70 2.69
N THR A 69 -4.11 3.56 2.29
CA THR A 69 -4.66 2.67 1.27
C THR A 69 -5.19 1.41 1.92
N HIS A 70 -6.24 0.84 1.34
CA HIS A 70 -6.81 -0.45 1.75
C HIS A 70 -6.95 -1.36 0.52
N GLY A 71 -5.86 -1.51 -0.23
CA GLY A 71 -5.82 -2.21 -1.51
C GLY A 71 -6.26 -1.34 -2.70
N ARG A 72 -6.39 -1.99 -3.86
CA ARG A 72 -6.42 -1.32 -5.19
C ARG A 72 -7.62 -0.39 -5.43
N TYR A 73 -8.64 -0.44 -4.59
CA TYR A 73 -9.90 0.27 -4.79
C TYR A 73 -10.27 1.19 -3.61
N GLN A 74 -9.36 1.38 -2.67
CA GLN A 74 -9.60 2.16 -1.46
C GLN A 74 -8.34 2.99 -1.12
N GLY A 75 -8.46 4.30 -1.17
CA GLY A 75 -7.32 5.22 -1.16
C GLY A 75 -7.77 6.67 -1.15
N ALA A 76 -7.17 7.49 -2.01
CA ALA A 76 -7.40 8.93 -2.05
C ALA A 76 -7.90 9.43 -3.40
N ARG A 77 -8.61 10.55 -3.35
CA ARG A 77 -8.94 11.42 -4.48
C ARG A 77 -8.30 12.78 -4.25
N LEU A 78 -7.67 13.29 -5.28
CA LEU A 78 -7.08 14.61 -5.35
C LEU A 78 -7.88 15.36 -6.42
N VAL A 79 -8.91 16.07 -5.99
CA VAL A 79 -9.83 16.80 -6.88
C VAL A 79 -9.28 18.20 -7.10
N LEU A 80 -9.10 18.57 -8.36
CA LEU A 80 -8.58 19.86 -8.77
C LEU A 80 -9.75 20.83 -8.95
N GLU A 81 -9.71 21.96 -8.23
CA GLU A 81 -10.71 23.03 -8.41
C GLU A 81 -10.60 23.67 -9.79
N LYS A 82 -9.36 23.80 -10.29
CA LYS A 82 -9.06 24.22 -11.66
C LYS A 82 -8.49 23.02 -12.41
N PRO A 83 -9.20 22.48 -13.40
CA PRO A 83 -8.69 21.39 -14.21
C PRO A 83 -7.35 21.74 -14.85
N VAL A 84 -6.47 20.74 -14.96
CA VAL A 84 -5.12 20.91 -15.48
C VAL A 84 -5.08 20.53 -16.97
N PRO A 85 -4.74 21.45 -17.87
CA PRO A 85 -4.73 21.17 -19.30
C PRO A 85 -3.57 20.26 -19.68
N LEU A 86 -3.87 19.24 -20.51
CA LEU A 86 -2.88 18.26 -21.00
C LEU A 86 -2.62 18.33 -22.50
N LYS A 87 -3.40 19.13 -23.24
CA LYS A 87 -3.38 19.09 -24.71
C LYS A 87 -1.98 19.34 -25.29
N ALA A 88 -1.22 20.26 -24.71
CA ALA A 88 0.15 20.55 -25.14
C ALA A 88 1.11 19.38 -24.84
N GLU A 89 0.96 18.75 -23.67
CA GLU A 89 1.81 17.66 -23.18
C GLU A 89 1.63 16.38 -24.00
N MET A 90 0.42 16.14 -24.51
CA MET A 90 0.10 14.94 -25.29
C MET A 90 0.65 14.95 -26.73
N VAL A 91 1.15 16.09 -27.21
CA VAL A 91 1.75 16.19 -28.55
C VAL A 91 3.09 15.47 -28.59
N ASN A 92 3.84 15.51 -27.49
CA ASN A 92 5.17 14.93 -27.43
C ASN A 92 5.10 13.46 -26.91
N PRO A 93 5.55 12.47 -27.70
CA PRO A 93 5.54 11.07 -27.27
C PRO A 93 6.50 10.77 -26.11
N ASN A 94 7.45 11.67 -25.84
CA ASN A 94 8.45 11.59 -24.77
C ASN A 94 8.03 12.35 -23.51
N THR A 95 6.75 12.71 -23.39
CA THR A 95 6.22 13.30 -22.16
C THR A 95 5.67 12.22 -21.24
N TYR A 96 6.03 12.33 -19.97
CA TYR A 96 5.70 11.42 -18.90
C TYR A 96 4.86 12.13 -17.85
N LEU A 97 3.94 11.40 -17.23
CA LEU A 97 3.39 11.76 -15.93
C LEU A 97 4.29 11.14 -14.86
N GLU A 98 4.93 12.01 -14.09
CA GLU A 98 5.85 11.66 -13.00
C GLU A 98 5.16 11.79 -11.65
N LEU A 99 5.37 10.79 -10.79
CA LEU A 99 4.86 10.69 -9.43
C LEU A 99 6.01 10.36 -8.47
N ALA A 100 6.33 11.27 -7.55
CA ALA A 100 7.25 10.99 -6.45
C ALA A 100 6.48 10.43 -5.26
N VAL A 101 6.73 9.17 -4.91
CA VAL A 101 6.11 8.48 -3.77
C VAL A 101 7.12 7.99 -2.76
N LEU A 102 6.71 7.94 -1.49
CA LEU A 102 7.45 7.27 -0.42
C LEU A 102 6.51 6.29 0.26
N VAL A 103 6.97 5.05 0.42
CA VAL A 103 6.26 3.99 1.15
C VAL A 103 7.17 3.57 2.30
N PRO A 104 6.81 3.87 3.57
CA PRO A 104 7.65 3.49 4.71
C PRO A 104 7.80 1.97 4.80
N GLU A 105 9.00 1.51 5.16
CA GLU A 105 9.29 0.09 5.34
C GLU A 105 8.44 -0.54 6.45
N ARG A 106 8.20 0.22 7.53
CA ARG A 106 7.26 -0.18 8.59
C ARG A 106 5.90 0.43 8.34
N GLN A 107 4.95 -0.41 7.95
CA GLN A 107 3.54 -0.06 7.85
C GLN A 107 2.93 -0.04 9.25
N THR A 108 2.66 1.13 9.81
CA THR A 108 1.93 1.28 11.08
C THR A 108 0.44 1.09 10.82
N THR A 109 -0.01 -0.15 10.61
CA THR A 109 -1.44 -0.46 10.54
C THR A 109 -2.02 -0.51 11.95
N SER A 110 -2.26 0.65 12.58
CA SER A 110 -3.12 0.67 13.76
C SER A 110 -4.56 0.41 13.31
N ARG A 111 -4.96 -0.87 13.33
CA ARG A 111 -6.37 -1.28 13.21
C ARG A 111 -7.09 -1.03 14.54
N ALA A 112 -7.11 0.23 14.97
CA ALA A 112 -7.95 0.75 16.03
C ALA A 112 -7.89 2.27 15.96
N GLY A 113 -9.03 2.92 15.78
CA GLY A 113 -9.13 4.36 15.96
C GLY A 113 -8.84 4.72 17.41
N MET A 114 -7.62 5.16 17.69
CA MET A 114 -7.28 6.03 18.82
C MET A 114 -6.24 7.01 18.29
N GLY A 115 -6.55 8.31 18.35
CA GLY A 115 -5.56 9.36 18.09
C GLY A 115 -4.40 9.31 19.10
N PRO A 116 -3.31 10.04 18.86
CA PRO A 116 -2.18 10.06 19.76
C PRO A 116 -2.56 10.80 21.05
N GLY A 117 -2.93 10.03 22.08
CA GLY A 117 -3.19 10.53 23.42
C GLY A 117 -2.80 9.46 24.45
N GLY A 118 -1.66 9.69 25.12
CA GLY A 118 -1.28 9.12 26.41
C GLY A 118 -1.14 7.60 26.52
N MET A 119 0.10 7.08 26.40
CA MET A 119 0.49 5.86 27.12
C MET A 119 0.37 6.15 28.63
N MET A 120 -0.68 5.65 29.29
CA MET A 120 -0.63 5.42 30.73
C MET A 120 0.24 4.17 30.96
N GLY A 121 1.31 4.33 31.73
CA GLY A 121 2.29 3.26 32.00
C GLY A 121 1.65 2.03 32.66
N PRO A 122 2.28 0.85 32.56
CA PRO A 122 1.75 -0.38 33.15
C PRO A 122 1.63 -0.24 34.67
N GLY A 123 0.44 -0.56 35.20
CA GLY A 123 0.19 -0.62 36.64
C GLY A 123 1.13 -1.62 37.33
N GLY A 124 1.69 -1.19 38.46
CA GLY A 124 2.57 -2.02 39.29
C GLY A 124 1.86 -3.27 39.82
N THR A 125 2.58 -4.38 39.82
CA THR A 125 2.17 -5.68 40.33
C THR A 125 1.83 -5.61 41.83
N VAL A 126 0.66 -6.14 42.20
CA VAL A 126 0.23 -6.37 43.59
C VAL A 126 1.19 -7.38 44.24
N GLY A 127 1.86 -6.99 45.33
CA GLY A 127 2.69 -7.88 46.13
C GLY A 127 1.85 -8.86 46.97
N PRO A 128 2.36 -10.06 47.29
CA PRO A 128 1.62 -11.07 48.04
C PRO A 128 1.42 -10.67 49.51
N GLY A 129 0.25 -11.01 50.06
CA GLY A 129 -0.24 -10.57 51.36
C GLY A 129 0.64 -10.97 52.56
N GLY A 130 0.87 -10.00 53.44
CA GLY A 130 1.47 -10.19 54.76
C GLY A 130 0.42 -10.37 55.86
N MET A 131 0.74 -11.23 56.82
CA MET A 131 -0.09 -11.74 57.92
C MET A 131 -0.77 -10.68 58.80
N VAL A 132 -1.96 -11.03 59.29
CA VAL A 132 -2.73 -10.32 60.32
C VAL A 132 -1.98 -10.33 61.66
N GLY A 133 -1.71 -9.14 62.22
CA GLY A 133 -1.31 -8.93 63.61
C GLY A 133 -2.45 -8.30 64.43
N PRO A 134 -2.59 -8.62 65.73
CA PRO A 134 -3.77 -8.28 66.53
C PRO A 134 -3.79 -6.83 67.03
N GLY A 135 -4.98 -6.35 67.37
CA GLY A 135 -5.32 -4.95 67.60
C GLY A 135 -4.64 -4.24 68.78
N GLY A 136 -4.76 -2.90 68.75
CA GLY A 136 -4.28 -1.98 69.79
C GLY A 136 -5.05 -0.66 69.76
N MET A 137 -5.14 -0.02 70.92
CA MET A 137 -6.21 0.85 71.39
C MET A 137 -6.33 2.27 70.78
N ARG A 138 -7.57 2.77 70.90
CA ARG A 138 -8.10 4.14 70.80
C ARG A 138 -7.16 5.22 71.37
N GLY A 139 -6.91 6.27 70.57
CA GLY A 139 -6.41 7.59 71.02
C GLY A 139 -7.49 8.69 70.88
N PRO A 140 -7.54 9.72 71.75
CA PRO A 140 -8.64 10.66 71.85
C PRO A 140 -8.43 12.00 71.11
N GLY A 141 -9.53 12.61 70.62
CA GLY A 141 -9.86 14.04 70.81
C GLY A 141 -9.38 15.11 69.80
N GLY A 142 -10.36 15.77 69.16
CA GLY A 142 -10.36 17.19 68.74
C GLY A 142 -9.74 17.52 67.37
N MET A 143 -10.23 18.43 66.52
CA MET A 143 -11.25 19.48 66.63
C MET A 143 -11.90 19.73 65.26
N THR A 144 -13.12 20.28 65.32
CA THR A 144 -14.04 20.76 64.28
C THR A 144 -13.45 21.62 63.15
N GLY A 145 -13.95 21.40 61.92
CA GLY A 145 -14.10 22.39 60.86
C GLY A 145 -15.53 22.32 60.27
N PRO A 146 -16.15 23.43 59.83
CA PRO A 146 -17.61 23.55 59.69
C PRO A 146 -18.16 22.90 58.42
N GLY A 147 -19.39 22.38 58.54
CA GLY A 147 -20.04 21.54 57.55
C GLY A 147 -20.65 22.24 56.34
N GLY A 148 -20.84 21.45 55.28
CA GLY A 148 -21.80 21.67 54.21
C GLY A 148 -22.62 20.38 54.04
N MET A 149 -23.94 20.55 53.99
CA MET A 149 -24.99 19.53 54.13
C MET A 149 -24.93 18.39 53.11
N MET A 150 -25.15 17.16 53.60
CA MET A 150 -25.55 15.98 52.84
C MET A 150 -27.07 15.93 52.73
N GLY A 151 -27.58 15.61 51.54
CA GLY A 151 -28.96 15.19 51.30
C GLY A 151 -29.01 14.14 50.18
N PRO A 152 -29.94 13.18 50.23
CA PRO A 152 -29.58 11.76 50.24
C PRO A 152 -29.84 11.00 48.93
N GLY A 153 -29.28 9.77 48.88
CA GLY A 153 -29.38 8.81 47.79
C GLY A 153 -30.80 8.31 47.48
N GLY A 154 -30.93 7.75 46.28
CA GLY A 154 -32.20 7.29 45.73
C GLY A 154 -32.60 5.87 46.12
N MET A 155 -33.81 5.47 45.72
CA MET A 155 -34.13 4.11 45.28
C MET A 155 -35.58 3.97 44.77
N MET A 156 -35.75 2.92 43.96
CA MET A 156 -36.96 2.19 43.58
C MET A 156 -37.79 2.66 42.37
N GLY A 157 -37.90 1.75 41.40
CA GLY A 157 -38.85 1.80 40.30
C GLY A 157 -40.04 0.85 40.51
N SER A 158 -41.08 1.05 39.71
CA SER A 158 -42.18 0.13 39.38
C SER A 158 -42.90 0.72 38.15
N GLY A 159 -43.22 -0.04 37.10
CA GLY A 159 -44.43 -0.86 36.98
C GLY A 159 -45.48 -0.12 36.13
N GLY A 160 -45.80 -0.62 34.94
CA GLY A 160 -46.64 0.08 33.95
C GLY A 160 -48.16 -0.16 34.06
N MET A 161 -48.97 0.55 33.23
CA MET A 161 -50.26 0.08 32.66
C MET A 161 -50.92 1.13 31.74
N THR A 162 -51.36 0.65 30.55
CA THR A 162 -52.59 0.92 29.75
C THR A 162 -53.32 2.28 29.70
N SER A 163 -53.66 2.70 28.46
CA SER A 163 -54.59 3.79 28.02
C SER A 163 -56.08 3.54 28.41
N PRO A 164 -57.08 4.49 28.28
CA PRO A 164 -57.62 4.96 26.96
C PRO A 164 -58.40 6.34 26.89
N GLY A 165 -58.64 6.83 25.65
CA GLY A 165 -59.79 7.68 25.22
C GLY A 165 -59.73 9.21 25.47
N GLY A 166 -60.25 10.13 24.66
CA GLY A 166 -61.01 10.06 23.40
C GLY A 166 -61.43 11.47 22.88
N ARG A 167 -61.64 11.54 21.56
CA ARG A 167 -62.55 12.39 20.72
C ARG A 167 -62.91 13.85 21.09
N THR A 168 -62.75 14.73 20.08
CA THR A 168 -63.72 15.66 19.42
C THR A 168 -62.89 16.60 18.51
N GLY A 169 -63.18 17.00 17.26
CA GLY A 169 -64.22 16.74 16.28
C GLY A 169 -64.54 18.02 15.45
N ARG A 170 -64.50 17.92 14.09
CA ARG A 170 -65.23 18.72 13.04
C ARG A 170 -64.52 19.97 12.43
N GLY A 171 -64.52 20.24 11.11
CA GLY A 171 -64.99 19.52 9.90
C GLY A 171 -64.93 20.36 8.58
N GLY A 172 -65.08 19.68 7.42
CA GLY A 172 -65.52 20.18 6.08
C GLY A 172 -64.42 20.41 5.01
N ALA A 173 -64.51 20.07 3.70
CA ALA A 173 -65.50 19.40 2.83
C ALA A 173 -64.80 18.98 1.48
N VAL A 174 -64.93 17.74 0.96
CA VAL A 174 -65.79 17.17 -0.14
C VAL A 174 -65.41 17.46 -1.62
N THR A 175 -65.09 16.39 -2.40
CA THR A 175 -65.67 15.94 -3.70
C THR A 175 -64.75 14.86 -4.34
N GLY A 176 -65.10 13.56 -4.39
CA GLY A 176 -65.75 12.85 -5.50
C GLY A 176 -65.29 11.35 -5.59
N PRO A 177 -66.00 10.43 -6.28
CA PRO A 177 -66.37 9.11 -5.72
C PRO A 177 -65.96 7.82 -6.50
N GLY A 178 -66.07 6.67 -5.82
CA GLY A 178 -66.30 5.31 -6.36
C GLY A 178 -65.14 4.31 -6.15
N GLY A 179 -65.27 3.12 -5.57
CA GLY A 179 -66.38 2.36 -4.98
C GLY A 179 -65.91 0.93 -4.64
N SER A 180 -66.44 0.35 -3.54
CA SER A 180 -66.53 -1.08 -3.12
C SER A 180 -65.25 -1.95 -3.14
N GLY A 181 -64.71 -2.46 -2.03
CA GLY A 181 -65.31 -3.41 -1.06
C GLY A 181 -64.68 -4.80 -1.31
N GLY A 182 -64.28 -5.66 -0.36
CA GLY A 182 -64.18 -5.67 1.09
C GLY A 182 -63.60 -7.05 1.51
N MET A 183 -63.06 -7.10 2.74
CA MET A 183 -62.97 -8.26 3.66
C MET A 183 -61.97 -9.42 3.44
N THR A 184 -61.15 -9.56 4.50
CA THR A 184 -60.75 -10.79 5.24
C THR A 184 -59.85 -11.85 4.59
N GLY A 185 -58.66 -12.04 5.18
CA GLY A 185 -57.92 -13.31 5.14
C GLY A 185 -58.42 -14.30 6.21
N PRO A 186 -57.95 -15.56 6.18
CA PRO A 186 -57.10 -16.06 7.28
C PRO A 186 -55.95 -17.00 6.81
N GLY A 187 -55.02 -17.30 7.72
CA GLY A 187 -53.73 -17.97 7.44
C GLY A 187 -53.66 -19.50 7.61
N GLY A 188 -52.41 -19.98 7.77
CA GLY A 188 -52.00 -21.38 8.01
C GLY A 188 -51.79 -22.19 6.72
N THR A 189 -50.89 -23.17 6.56
CA THR A 189 -50.05 -23.98 7.46
C THR A 189 -48.97 -24.71 6.63
N THR A 190 -48.02 -25.33 7.35
CA THR A 190 -46.93 -26.26 7.00
C THR A 190 -47.19 -27.26 5.84
N GLY A 191 -46.14 -27.56 5.05
CA GLY A 191 -46.15 -28.35 3.80
C GLY A 191 -46.25 -29.88 3.89
N PRO A 192 -46.01 -30.61 2.79
CA PRO A 192 -44.99 -31.69 2.79
C PRO A 192 -44.24 -31.88 1.45
N GLY A 193 -43.13 -32.62 1.48
CA GLY A 193 -42.21 -32.83 0.37
C GLY A 193 -42.49 -33.99 -0.59
N GLY A 194 -41.52 -34.23 -1.48
CA GLY A 194 -41.30 -35.42 -2.32
C GLY A 194 -39.88 -35.30 -2.92
N ARG A 195 -38.93 -36.21 -2.66
CA ARG A 195 -38.65 -37.49 -3.38
C ARG A 195 -38.56 -37.26 -4.90
N THR A 196 -37.52 -37.65 -5.66
CA THR A 196 -36.60 -38.81 -5.60
C THR A 196 -35.56 -38.72 -6.73
N GLY A 197 -34.44 -39.45 -6.59
CA GLY A 197 -33.52 -39.88 -7.67
C GLY A 197 -32.06 -39.97 -7.19
N ARG A 198 -31.65 -40.98 -6.41
CA ARG A 198 -31.21 -42.36 -6.74
C ARG A 198 -29.96 -42.47 -7.65
N GLY A 199 -28.93 -43.10 -7.09
CA GLY A 199 -27.77 -43.73 -7.76
C GLY A 199 -26.54 -43.66 -6.85
N GLY A 200 -26.36 -44.55 -5.86
CA GLY A 200 -25.72 -45.88 -5.96
C GLY A 200 -24.29 -45.77 -5.39
N GLY A 201 -23.69 -46.66 -4.59
CA GLY A 201 -24.03 -47.94 -3.98
C GLY A 201 -22.99 -48.20 -2.85
N GLN A 202 -23.29 -49.18 -2.00
CA GLN A 202 -22.70 -49.49 -0.70
C GLN A 202 -21.23 -49.95 -0.70
N SER A 203 -20.52 -49.72 0.42
CA SER A 203 -19.86 -50.80 1.18
C SER A 203 -19.35 -50.30 2.54
N GLY A 204 -19.72 -50.99 3.64
CA GLY A 204 -19.01 -50.93 4.92
C GLY A 204 -19.86 -50.63 6.15
N GLU A 205 -20.71 -51.58 6.55
CA GLU A 205 -21.37 -51.61 7.86
C GLU A 205 -20.62 -52.58 8.79
N MET A 206 -20.19 -52.10 9.95
CA MET A 206 -19.91 -52.80 11.22
C MET A 206 -19.27 -51.74 12.13
N GLY A 207 -19.65 -51.48 13.38
CA GLY A 207 -20.63 -52.02 14.30
C GLY A 207 -20.53 -51.19 15.59
N MET A 208 -21.62 -51.09 16.32
CA MET A 208 -21.78 -50.35 17.59
C MET A 208 -20.81 -50.82 18.69
N GLY A 209 -20.42 -49.92 19.61
CA GLY A 209 -19.84 -50.33 20.90
C GLY A 209 -19.25 -49.25 21.82
N ALA A 210 -20.12 -48.64 22.63
CA ALA A 210 -19.94 -48.25 24.04
C ALA A 210 -18.76 -47.35 24.52
N GLY A 211 -19.13 -46.12 24.91
CA GLY A 211 -18.91 -45.45 26.22
C GLY A 211 -17.62 -45.61 27.04
N GLY A 212 -17.02 -44.46 27.40
CA GLY A 212 -16.18 -44.29 28.59
C GLY A 212 -15.50 -42.90 28.68
N PRO A 213 -15.30 -42.28 29.87
CA PRO A 213 -15.37 -40.82 30.06
C PRO A 213 -14.02 -40.13 30.35
N GLY A 214 -14.01 -38.79 30.29
CA GLY A 214 -13.10 -37.96 31.09
C GLY A 214 -11.89 -37.36 30.36
N GLY A 215 -11.91 -36.05 30.18
CA GLY A 215 -10.81 -35.26 29.65
C GLY A 215 -11.03 -33.77 29.94
N SER A 216 -10.99 -33.42 31.22
CA SER A 216 -11.00 -32.07 31.75
C SER A 216 -9.84 -31.22 31.23
N GLY A 217 -10.14 -29.98 30.84
CA GLY A 217 -9.22 -28.84 31.01
C GLY A 217 -8.08 -28.70 30.00
N MET A 218 -8.33 -28.00 28.90
CA MET A 218 -7.36 -27.09 28.29
C MET A 218 -8.14 -25.81 28.01
N GLY A 219 -7.97 -24.77 28.82
CA GLY A 219 -6.72 -24.02 28.81
C GLY A 219 -6.90 -22.96 27.73
N SER A 220 -7.28 -21.77 28.19
CA SER A 220 -7.03 -20.51 27.49
C SER A 220 -5.61 -20.50 26.91
N ASP A 221 -5.37 -19.62 25.94
CA ASP A 221 -4.02 -19.24 25.49
C ASP A 221 -3.52 -19.89 24.20
N TYR A 222 -4.34 -19.92 23.14
CA TYR A 222 -3.82 -19.78 21.77
C TYR A 222 -4.73 -18.93 20.89
N ARG A 223 -5.10 -17.72 21.34
CA ARG A 223 -5.27 -16.61 20.38
C ARG A 223 -3.91 -15.94 20.23
N ALA A 224 -2.96 -16.69 19.68
CA ALA A 224 -1.87 -16.08 18.95
C ALA A 224 -2.55 -15.24 17.87
N SER A 225 -2.65 -13.96 18.14
CA SER A 225 -2.96 -12.97 17.12
C SER A 225 -1.89 -13.19 16.08
N LEU A 226 -2.24 -13.86 14.98
CA LEU A 226 -1.42 -13.89 13.79
C LEU A 226 -1.24 -12.40 13.45
N LEU A 227 -0.13 -11.83 13.90
CA LEU A 227 0.41 -10.58 13.41
C LEU A 227 0.77 -10.90 11.96
N VAL A 228 -0.26 -10.92 11.10
CA VAL A 228 -0.06 -10.93 9.67
C VAL A 228 0.52 -9.56 9.39
N GLU A 229 1.84 -9.53 9.25
CA GLU A 229 2.51 -8.33 8.76
C GLU A 229 1.79 -7.91 7.48
N PRO A 230 1.31 -6.65 7.40
CA PRO A 230 0.63 -6.18 6.21
C PRO A 230 1.54 -6.43 5.01
N LYS A 231 1.00 -7.06 3.96
CA LYS A 231 1.74 -7.25 2.72
C LYS A 231 2.30 -5.89 2.29
N PRO A 232 3.60 -5.75 2.01
CA PRO A 232 4.17 -4.47 1.61
C PRO A 232 3.51 -4.01 0.31
N ILE A 233 3.33 -2.69 0.18
CA ILE A 233 2.84 -2.10 -1.06
C ILE A 233 3.94 -2.28 -2.13
N ARG A 234 3.60 -2.95 -3.22
CA ARG A 234 4.51 -3.23 -4.35
C ARG A 234 4.15 -2.42 -5.60
N SER A 235 2.92 -1.90 -5.65
CA SER A 235 2.46 -1.12 -6.79
C SER A 235 1.50 -0.03 -6.36
N ILE A 236 1.59 1.11 -7.04
CA ILE A 236 0.65 2.22 -6.89
C ILE A 236 -0.30 2.18 -8.09
N ARG A 237 -1.61 2.09 -7.83
CA ARG A 237 -2.61 2.30 -8.87
C ARG A 237 -2.91 3.79 -8.94
N LEU A 238 -2.78 4.35 -10.14
CA LEU A 238 -3.09 5.72 -10.46
C LEU A 238 -4.31 5.72 -11.39
N VAL A 239 -5.33 6.49 -11.03
CA VAL A 239 -6.49 6.73 -11.90
C VAL A 239 -6.60 8.21 -12.17
N ILE A 240 -6.55 8.60 -13.44
CA ILE A 240 -6.73 9.98 -13.89
C ILE A 240 -8.16 10.13 -14.39
N VAL A 241 -8.88 11.11 -13.88
CA VAL A 241 -10.25 11.43 -14.28
C VAL A 241 -10.24 12.75 -15.05
N LEU A 242 -10.76 12.72 -16.26
CA LEU A 242 -10.85 13.88 -17.13
C LEU A 242 -12.16 14.65 -16.92
N THR A 243 -12.19 15.92 -17.35
CA THR A 243 -13.40 16.77 -17.31
C THR A 243 -14.58 16.20 -18.10
N ASN A 244 -14.33 15.37 -19.12
CA ASN A 244 -15.36 14.66 -19.88
C ASN A 244 -15.83 13.34 -19.23
N GLY A 245 -15.37 13.03 -18.01
CA GLY A 245 -15.74 11.83 -17.26
C GLY A 245 -14.97 10.55 -17.64
N LYS A 246 -14.16 10.57 -18.70
CA LYS A 246 -13.29 9.43 -19.04
C LYS A 246 -12.25 9.21 -17.93
N GLN A 247 -11.93 7.94 -17.69
CA GLN A 247 -10.95 7.53 -16.69
C GLN A 247 -9.82 6.75 -17.36
N VAL A 248 -8.61 7.00 -16.89
CA VAL A 248 -7.40 6.30 -17.30
C VAL A 248 -6.85 5.62 -16.07
N ASP A 249 -6.67 4.31 -16.14
CA ASP A 249 -6.23 3.48 -15.02
C ASP A 249 -4.90 2.84 -15.35
N VAL A 250 -3.90 3.04 -14.49
CA VAL A 250 -2.57 2.46 -14.66
C VAL A 250 -2.05 1.92 -13.33
N MET A 251 -1.43 0.74 -13.40
CA MET A 251 -0.68 0.15 -12.30
C MET A 251 0.80 0.50 -12.47
N LEU A 252 1.38 1.17 -11.48
CA LEU A 252 2.77 1.59 -11.45
C LEU A 252 3.55 0.67 -10.50
N PRO A 253 4.28 -0.33 -11.03
CA PRO A 253 5.10 -1.20 -10.20
C PRO A 253 6.29 -0.42 -9.61
N MET A 254 6.57 -0.66 -8.34
CA MET A 254 7.66 0.01 -7.63
C MET A 254 9.01 -0.69 -7.79
N GLU A 255 9.04 -1.89 -8.39
CA GLU A 255 10.25 -2.71 -8.51
C GLU A 255 11.31 -2.10 -9.44
N TYR A 256 10.89 -1.39 -10.48
CA TYR A 256 11.77 -0.73 -11.44
C TYR A 256 12.19 0.68 -10.99
N SER A 257 11.59 1.20 -9.92
CA SER A 257 11.90 2.52 -9.38
C SER A 257 13.15 2.48 -8.50
N LYS A 258 14.01 3.50 -8.65
CA LYS A 258 15.15 3.71 -7.76
C LYS A 258 14.70 4.55 -6.57
N ALA A 259 14.93 4.05 -5.37
CA ALA A 259 14.74 4.85 -4.15
C ALA A 259 15.90 5.83 -3.97
N THR A 260 15.59 7.07 -3.57
CA THR A 260 16.57 8.03 -3.07
C THR A 260 17.03 7.62 -1.66
N ARG A 261 18.06 8.30 -1.13
CA ARG A 261 18.53 8.09 0.24
C ARG A 261 17.43 8.32 1.29
N GLU A 262 16.46 9.17 0.97
CA GLU A 262 15.34 9.53 1.83
C GLU A 262 14.12 8.60 1.66
N GLY A 263 14.22 7.58 0.80
CA GLY A 263 13.17 6.60 0.58
C GLY A 263 12.12 6.98 -0.48
N TRP A 264 12.24 8.17 -1.07
CA TRP A 264 11.40 8.59 -2.20
C TRP A 264 11.73 7.78 -3.46
N ARG A 265 10.70 7.43 -4.23
CA ARG A 265 10.77 6.70 -5.48
C ARG A 265 10.01 7.46 -6.54
N THR A 266 10.61 7.59 -7.71
CA THR A 266 9.94 8.16 -8.88
C THR A 266 9.27 7.05 -9.67
N LEU A 267 7.96 7.17 -9.85
CA LEU A 267 7.15 6.35 -10.75
C LEU A 267 6.77 7.23 -11.93
N SER A 268 6.97 6.75 -13.15
CA SER A 268 6.67 7.51 -14.36
C SER A 268 5.89 6.64 -15.32
N VAL A 269 4.94 7.25 -16.02
CA VAL A 269 4.22 6.61 -17.12
C VAL A 269 4.15 7.58 -18.29
N PRO A 270 4.56 7.17 -19.50
CA PRO A 270 4.47 8.03 -20.66
C PRO A 270 3.02 8.18 -21.12
N PHE A 271 2.66 9.37 -21.61
CA PHE A 271 1.31 9.61 -22.15
C PHE A 271 0.96 8.69 -23.32
N SER A 272 1.95 8.25 -24.09
CA SER A 272 1.79 7.28 -25.17
C SER A 272 1.32 5.90 -24.68
N ALA A 273 1.61 5.53 -23.43
CA ALA A 273 1.12 4.31 -22.77
C ALA A 273 -0.23 4.50 -22.05
N LEU A 274 -0.88 5.66 -22.23
CA LEU A 274 -2.18 5.99 -21.65
C LEU A 274 -3.22 6.22 -22.77
N PRO A 275 -3.70 5.16 -23.46
CA PRO A 275 -4.55 5.29 -24.64
C PRO A 275 -5.79 6.19 -24.49
N PRO A 276 -6.53 6.20 -23.35
CA PRO A 276 -7.70 7.06 -23.22
C PRO A 276 -7.34 8.56 -23.15
N LEU A 277 -6.07 8.89 -22.86
CA LEU A 277 -5.55 10.26 -22.97
C LEU A 277 -5.21 10.60 -24.42
N LYS A 278 -4.88 9.64 -25.28
CA LYS A 278 -4.52 9.91 -26.69
C LYS A 278 -5.70 10.57 -27.40
N ASN A 279 -5.55 11.85 -27.76
CA ASN A 279 -6.57 12.73 -28.35
C ASN A 279 -7.72 13.15 -27.41
N ALA A 280 -7.55 13.03 -26.09
CA ALA A 280 -8.49 13.62 -25.16
C ALA A 280 -8.47 15.16 -25.29
N GLU A 281 -9.57 15.74 -25.77
CA GLU A 281 -9.83 17.18 -25.67
C GLU A 281 -10.43 17.51 -24.29
N ALA A 282 -9.75 17.07 -23.23
CA ALA A 282 -10.20 17.26 -21.87
C ALA A 282 -9.03 17.41 -20.91
N ASP A 283 -9.28 18.14 -19.83
CA ASP A 283 -8.30 18.47 -18.81
C ASP A 283 -8.38 17.45 -17.66
N ILE A 284 -7.32 17.31 -16.86
CA ILE A 284 -7.36 16.51 -15.63
C ILE A 284 -8.23 17.24 -14.61
N ALA A 285 -9.33 16.61 -14.20
CA ALA A 285 -10.18 17.11 -13.14
C ALA A 285 -9.84 16.49 -11.78
N GLU A 286 -9.36 15.25 -11.78
CA GLU A 286 -9.08 14.52 -10.54
C GLU A 286 -8.00 13.44 -10.75
N VAL A 287 -7.14 13.27 -9.75
CA VAL A 287 -6.18 12.17 -9.66
C VAL A 287 -6.57 11.28 -8.48
N ARG A 288 -6.64 9.97 -8.67
CA ARG A 288 -6.87 9.00 -7.59
C ARG A 288 -5.67 8.10 -7.44
N LEU A 289 -5.35 7.79 -6.19
CA LEU A 289 -4.16 7.05 -5.82
C LEU A 289 -4.50 5.95 -4.82
N PHE A 290 -4.01 4.75 -5.11
CA PHE A 290 -4.25 3.54 -4.32
C PHE A 290 -2.97 2.70 -4.23
N GLY A 291 -2.85 1.92 -3.16
CA GLY A 291 -1.83 0.86 -3.05
C GLY A 291 -2.42 -0.49 -3.47
N ASP A 292 -1.58 -1.49 -3.72
CA ASP A 292 -2.04 -2.86 -3.93
C ASP A 292 -2.35 -3.64 -2.65
N SER A 293 -2.04 -3.05 -1.49
CA SER A 293 -2.30 -3.59 -0.15
C SER A 293 -2.71 -2.49 0.85
N VAL A 294 -2.92 -2.89 2.11
CA VAL A 294 -3.18 -1.95 3.21
C VAL A 294 -1.87 -1.30 3.62
N GLY A 295 -1.85 0.03 3.69
CA GLY A 295 -0.65 0.75 4.11
C GLY A 295 -0.75 2.27 3.98
N THR A 296 0.37 2.94 4.19
CA THR A 296 0.54 4.39 4.03
C THR A 296 1.49 4.67 2.88
N VAL A 297 1.08 5.58 2.00
CA VAL A 297 1.86 6.13 0.89
C VAL A 297 1.93 7.64 1.06
N TYR A 298 3.11 8.21 0.92
CA TYR A 298 3.30 9.65 0.86
C TYR A 298 3.52 10.05 -0.59
N VAL A 299 2.85 11.11 -1.04
CA VAL A 299 3.00 11.67 -2.38
C VAL A 299 3.62 13.04 -2.23
N GLY A 300 4.78 13.22 -2.85
CA GLY A 300 5.58 14.45 -2.76
C GLY A 300 5.41 15.34 -3.98
N GLN A 301 5.21 14.72 -5.15
CA GLN A 301 5.08 15.43 -6.41
C GLN A 301 4.25 14.62 -7.41
N ILE A 302 3.47 15.33 -8.21
CA ILE A 302 2.77 14.88 -9.42
C ILE A 302 2.97 15.97 -10.47
N ARG A 303 3.66 15.67 -11.57
CA ARG A 303 3.88 16.63 -12.66
C ARG A 303 4.02 15.93 -14.00
N THR A 304 3.93 16.68 -15.09
CA THR A 304 4.45 16.22 -16.38
C THR A 304 5.93 16.56 -16.52
N VAL A 305 6.67 15.70 -17.21
CA VAL A 305 8.08 15.90 -17.55
C VAL A 305 8.30 15.40 -18.96
N THR A 306 8.95 16.21 -19.79
CA THR A 306 9.44 15.76 -21.10
C THR A 306 10.88 15.29 -20.97
N ASP A 307 11.14 14.05 -21.38
CA ASP A 307 12.47 13.46 -21.20
C ASP A 307 12.92 12.61 -22.39
N GLU A 308 13.98 13.08 -23.04
CA GLU A 308 14.61 12.41 -24.19
C GLU A 308 15.97 11.79 -23.83
N THR A 309 16.33 11.77 -22.53
CA THR A 309 17.62 11.26 -22.08
C THR A 309 17.78 9.81 -22.49
N PRO A 310 18.80 9.45 -23.30
CA PRO A 310 19.01 8.08 -23.75
C PRO A 310 19.40 7.17 -22.58
N ILE A 311 19.13 5.87 -22.71
CA ILE A 311 19.60 4.91 -21.71
C ILE A 311 21.11 4.77 -21.85
N ARG A 312 21.83 4.91 -20.73
CA ARG A 312 23.27 4.68 -20.61
C ARG A 312 23.52 3.68 -19.51
N VAL A 313 24.41 2.73 -19.75
CA VAL A 313 24.78 1.69 -18.78
C VAL A 313 26.26 1.83 -18.47
N ALA A 314 26.61 1.79 -17.20
CA ALA A 314 28.00 1.81 -16.78
C ALA A 314 28.67 0.48 -17.10
N ASP A 315 29.96 0.56 -17.45
CA ASP A 315 30.76 -0.64 -17.70
C ASP A 315 30.84 -1.50 -16.44
N ILE A 316 30.78 -2.83 -16.65
CA ILE A 316 30.93 -3.81 -15.58
C ILE A 316 32.36 -4.37 -15.69
N PRO A 317 33.18 -4.27 -14.63
CA PRO A 317 34.57 -4.70 -14.70
C PRO A 317 34.65 -6.22 -14.90
N GLU A 318 35.63 -6.64 -15.70
CA GLU A 318 35.97 -8.05 -15.87
C GLU A 318 36.34 -8.69 -14.54
N ARG A 319 36.12 -10.00 -14.42
CA ARG A 319 36.36 -10.73 -13.17
C ARG A 319 37.09 -12.03 -13.40
N THR A 320 37.93 -12.40 -12.44
CA THR A 320 38.46 -13.76 -12.29
C THR A 320 37.86 -14.36 -11.03
N VAL A 321 37.25 -15.54 -11.15
CA VAL A 321 36.50 -16.19 -10.06
C VAL A 321 36.81 -17.68 -10.01
N ALA A 322 36.76 -18.32 -8.84
CA ALA A 322 36.97 -19.76 -8.76
C ALA A 322 35.68 -20.53 -9.12
N VAL A 323 35.84 -21.77 -9.57
CA VAL A 323 34.70 -22.68 -9.74
C VAL A 323 33.93 -22.79 -8.42
N ASN A 324 32.60 -22.79 -8.51
CA ASN A 324 31.63 -22.84 -7.43
C ASN A 324 31.49 -21.58 -6.56
N ASP A 325 32.23 -20.51 -6.85
CA ASP A 325 32.01 -19.23 -6.19
C ASP A 325 30.72 -18.56 -6.67
N THR A 326 29.97 -17.99 -5.73
CA THR A 326 28.79 -17.17 -6.04
C THR A 326 29.24 -15.73 -6.24
N VAL A 327 29.01 -15.21 -7.45
CA VAL A 327 29.41 -13.88 -7.86
C VAL A 327 28.17 -12.99 -7.93
N THR A 328 28.24 -11.80 -7.34
CA THR A 328 27.18 -10.79 -7.46
C THR A 328 27.59 -9.72 -8.46
N PHE A 329 26.82 -9.58 -9.54
CA PHE A 329 26.90 -8.48 -10.49
C PHE A 329 25.92 -7.39 -10.08
N THR A 330 26.30 -6.13 -10.22
CA THR A 330 25.46 -4.98 -9.91
C THR A 330 25.51 -4.01 -11.07
N ALA A 331 24.36 -3.73 -11.66
CA ALA A 331 24.22 -2.78 -12.74
C ALA A 331 24.03 -1.35 -12.22
N SER A 332 24.64 -0.41 -12.93
CA SER A 332 24.29 1.00 -12.85
C SER A 332 23.90 1.49 -14.24
N ALA A 333 22.71 2.09 -14.35
CA ALA A 333 22.23 2.66 -15.59
C ALA A 333 21.42 3.93 -15.30
N GLU A 334 21.37 4.80 -16.29
CA GLU A 334 20.60 6.03 -16.30
C GLU A 334 19.73 6.10 -17.54
N GLY A 335 18.59 6.77 -17.43
CA GLY A 335 17.65 6.95 -18.54
C GLY A 335 16.64 8.04 -18.24
N GLY A 336 17.06 9.10 -17.54
CA GLY A 336 16.20 10.19 -17.07
C GLY A 336 15.07 9.70 -16.16
N VAL A 337 13.82 10.03 -16.48
CA VAL A 337 12.64 9.68 -15.67
C VAL A 337 12.09 8.28 -15.95
N SER A 338 12.60 7.59 -16.99
CA SER A 338 12.15 6.25 -17.36
C SER A 338 12.35 5.23 -16.25
N GLN A 339 11.35 4.36 -16.06
CA GLN A 339 11.53 3.13 -15.29
C GLN A 339 12.33 2.12 -16.12
N LEU A 340 13.43 1.62 -15.55
CA LEU A 340 14.37 0.74 -16.25
C LEU A 340 14.25 -0.70 -15.77
N LYS A 341 14.14 -1.62 -16.73
CA LYS A 341 14.23 -3.07 -16.53
C LYS A 341 15.62 -3.57 -16.89
N TYR A 342 16.16 -4.48 -16.09
CA TYR A 342 17.51 -5.02 -16.24
C TYR A 342 17.41 -6.52 -16.50
N GLU A 343 17.95 -6.99 -17.61
CA GLU A 343 17.89 -8.37 -18.07
C GLU A 343 19.32 -8.90 -18.24
N TRP A 344 19.62 -10.01 -17.58
CA TRP A 344 20.94 -10.62 -17.56
C TRP A 344 20.96 -11.95 -18.31
N THR A 345 22.08 -12.19 -19.00
CA THR A 345 22.35 -13.41 -19.75
C THR A 345 23.79 -13.83 -19.50
N VAL A 346 24.05 -15.12 -19.29
CA VAL A 346 25.40 -15.66 -19.18
C VAL A 346 25.64 -16.63 -20.32
N LEU A 347 26.64 -16.34 -21.15
CA LEU A 347 27.04 -17.19 -22.26
C LEU A 347 28.47 -17.69 -22.05
N LYS A 348 28.82 -18.82 -22.67
CA LYS A 348 30.24 -19.15 -22.82
C LYS A 348 30.89 -18.19 -23.80
N ALA A 349 32.18 -17.87 -23.60
CA ALA A 349 32.89 -16.96 -24.48
C ALA A 349 32.80 -17.41 -25.95
N GLY A 350 32.42 -16.48 -26.84
CA GLY A 350 32.23 -16.73 -28.26
C GLY A 350 30.90 -17.37 -28.68
N GLU A 351 30.02 -17.74 -27.75
CA GLU A 351 28.65 -18.18 -28.06
C GLU A 351 27.80 -17.00 -28.52
N LYS A 352 27.04 -17.17 -29.61
CA LYS A 352 26.20 -16.11 -30.18
C LYS A 352 24.75 -16.59 -30.26
N LEU A 353 23.88 -15.96 -29.49
CA LEU A 353 22.43 -16.19 -29.51
C LEU A 353 21.72 -14.87 -29.84
N ASP A 354 20.75 -14.93 -30.75
CA ASP A 354 19.88 -13.79 -31.08
C ASP A 354 18.42 -14.28 -31.19
N PRO A 355 17.51 -13.85 -30.30
CA PRO A 355 17.75 -12.93 -29.18
C PRO A 355 18.51 -13.57 -28.02
N LEU A 356 19.17 -12.74 -27.20
CA LEU A 356 19.79 -13.18 -25.95
C LEU A 356 18.72 -13.72 -24.97
N PRO A 357 18.88 -14.93 -24.41
CA PRO A 357 17.93 -15.47 -23.44
C PRO A 357 18.02 -14.71 -22.12
N VAL A 358 16.88 -14.36 -21.52
CA VAL A 358 16.84 -13.72 -20.20
C VAL A 358 16.94 -14.80 -19.13
N GLU A 359 18.06 -14.84 -18.42
CA GLU A 359 18.27 -15.78 -17.31
C GLU A 359 17.85 -15.20 -15.96
N ALA A 360 18.01 -13.90 -15.79
CA ALA A 360 17.65 -13.21 -14.56
C ALA A 360 17.24 -11.76 -14.84
N GLU A 361 16.42 -11.23 -13.94
CA GLU A 361 15.99 -9.84 -13.96
C GLU A 361 16.36 -9.14 -12.65
N GLY A 362 16.64 -7.84 -12.74
CA GLY A 362 16.88 -6.97 -11.59
C GLY A 362 18.24 -6.28 -11.62
N ARG A 363 18.40 -5.26 -10.78
CA ARG A 363 19.63 -4.44 -10.74
C ARG A 363 20.85 -5.25 -10.29
N THR A 364 20.63 -6.31 -9.53
CA THR A 364 21.66 -7.22 -9.04
C THR A 364 21.38 -8.62 -9.54
N PHE A 365 22.42 -9.30 -9.99
CA PHE A 365 22.34 -10.66 -10.49
C PHE A 365 23.38 -11.52 -9.77
N GLN A 366 22.93 -12.59 -9.11
CA GLN A 366 23.82 -13.57 -8.48
C GLN A 366 23.92 -14.81 -9.36
N HIS A 367 25.14 -15.20 -9.67
CA HIS A 367 25.42 -16.37 -10.48
C HIS A 367 26.54 -17.21 -9.88
N LYS A 368 26.42 -18.53 -9.99
CA LYS A 368 27.44 -19.49 -9.53
C LYS A 368 27.96 -20.29 -10.73
N PHE A 369 29.21 -20.03 -11.10
CA PHE A 369 29.87 -20.74 -12.20
C PHE A 369 30.30 -22.13 -11.75
N ARG A 370 29.81 -23.18 -12.41
CA ARG A 370 30.07 -24.59 -12.02
C ARG A 370 31.17 -25.29 -12.83
N LYS A 371 31.68 -24.64 -13.87
CA LYS A 371 32.72 -25.17 -14.75
C LYS A 371 33.75 -24.08 -15.01
N GLY A 372 35.02 -24.46 -15.09
CA GLY A 372 36.11 -23.56 -15.47
C GLY A 372 36.04 -23.17 -16.95
N GLY A 373 36.56 -22.00 -17.28
CA GLY A 373 36.56 -21.44 -18.64
C GLY A 373 36.16 -19.97 -18.69
N ASP A 374 36.09 -19.43 -19.90
CA ASP A 374 35.73 -18.04 -20.15
C ASP A 374 34.23 -17.90 -20.45
N TYR A 375 33.62 -16.90 -19.82
CA TYR A 375 32.20 -16.56 -19.94
C TYR A 375 32.02 -15.08 -20.27
N GLU A 376 30.92 -14.78 -20.95
CA GLU A 376 30.45 -13.43 -21.23
C GLU A 376 29.13 -13.21 -20.49
N VAL A 377 29.10 -12.21 -19.62
CA VAL A 377 27.89 -11.79 -18.90
C VAL A 377 27.35 -10.56 -19.59
N HIS A 378 26.23 -10.71 -20.28
CA HIS A 378 25.54 -9.64 -20.97
C HIS A 378 24.48 -9.02 -20.07
N LEU A 379 24.39 -7.69 -20.12
CA LEU A 379 23.34 -6.91 -19.49
C LEU A 379 22.61 -6.11 -20.57
N THR A 380 21.31 -6.30 -20.67
CA THR A 380 20.42 -5.46 -21.47
C THR A 380 19.54 -4.64 -20.54
N VAL A 381 19.55 -3.31 -20.70
CA VAL A 381 18.71 -2.38 -19.94
C VAL A 381 17.68 -1.76 -20.89
N ARG A 382 16.41 -1.87 -20.51
CA ARG A 382 15.26 -1.44 -21.32
C ARG A 382 14.41 -0.43 -20.56
N ASP A 383 13.80 0.49 -21.29
CA ASP A 383 12.65 1.25 -20.78
C ASP A 383 11.45 0.31 -20.68
N VAL A 384 10.75 0.33 -19.53
CA VAL A 384 9.61 -0.57 -19.26
C VAL A 384 8.48 -0.41 -20.27
N TYR A 385 8.34 0.78 -20.87
CA TYR A 385 7.32 1.08 -21.88
C TYR A 385 7.85 0.97 -23.32
N GLY A 386 9.12 0.63 -23.51
CA GLY A 386 9.74 0.45 -24.82
C GLY A 386 9.93 1.73 -25.63
N LEU A 387 9.85 2.92 -25.02
CA LEU A 387 9.99 4.19 -25.75
C LEU A 387 11.43 4.53 -26.11
N LYS A 388 12.35 4.19 -25.21
CA LYS A 388 13.78 4.46 -25.39
C LYS A 388 14.49 3.23 -25.94
N LYS A 389 15.46 3.46 -26.82
CA LYS A 389 16.30 2.39 -27.35
C LYS A 389 17.01 1.67 -26.20
N PRO A 390 16.95 0.32 -26.13
CA PRO A 390 17.68 -0.45 -25.14
C PRO A 390 19.18 -0.17 -25.20
N ALA A 391 19.83 -0.21 -24.05
CA ALA A 391 21.28 -0.15 -23.94
C ALA A 391 21.83 -1.52 -23.52
N HIS A 392 22.99 -1.88 -24.06
CA HIS A 392 23.63 -3.17 -23.84
C HIS A 392 25.07 -2.96 -23.38
N THR A 393 25.52 -3.81 -22.45
CA THR A 393 26.92 -3.94 -22.08
C THR A 393 27.25 -5.42 -21.83
N MET A 394 28.53 -5.76 -21.88
CA MET A 394 29.04 -7.11 -21.66
C MET A 394 30.32 -7.04 -20.83
N THR A 395 30.49 -8.01 -19.94
CA THR A 395 31.73 -8.19 -19.19
C THR A 395 32.22 -9.63 -19.28
N LYS A 396 33.55 -9.80 -19.27
CA LYS A 396 34.18 -11.12 -19.30
C LYS A 396 34.41 -11.63 -17.90
N VAL A 397 34.18 -12.93 -17.73
CA VAL A 397 34.45 -13.64 -16.49
C VAL A 397 35.33 -14.84 -16.80
N HIS A 398 36.55 -14.82 -16.27
CA HIS A 398 37.46 -15.96 -16.31
C HIS A 398 37.24 -16.83 -15.06
N VAL A 399 36.87 -18.09 -15.26
CA VAL A 399 36.62 -19.03 -14.16
C VAL A 399 37.80 -19.98 -14.01
N THR A 400 38.57 -19.83 -12.93
CA THR A 400 39.73 -20.68 -12.61
C THR A 400 39.28 -21.99 -12.00
N MET A 401 39.97 -23.08 -12.37
CA MET A 401 39.70 -24.43 -11.88
C MET A 401 40.00 -24.61 -10.40
#